data_AF-A0A1C6TBE5-F1
#
_entry.id   AF-A0A1C6TBE5-F1
#
_cell.length_a   1.000
_cell.length_b   1.000
_cell.length_c   1.000
_cell.angle_alpha   90.00
_cell.angle_beta   90.00
_cell.angle_gamma   90.00
#
_symmetry.space_group_name_H-M   'P 1'
#
loop_
_entity.id
_entity.type
_entity.pdbx_description
1 polymer ?
#
loop_
_entity_poly.entity_id
_entity_poly.type
_entity_poly.pdbx_seq_one_letter_code
_entity_poly.pdbx_strand_id
1 'polypeptide(L)'
;MCTDAGIRPGTAHRVRTLVSIQLLIVAMYAYAAVAYLTTDAEYFPEQSPPGWSWPAVMAVGIGFLPAVLCLALALPRLASPRLRADRRRWAGLAVASSLTGLMLLIMATPPGWELFDWYVS
;
A
#
# COMPACT_ATOMS: atom_id res chain seq x y z
N MET A 1 29.44 26.58 15.02
CA MET A 1 28.26 25.92 15.62
C MET A 1 27.42 25.32 14.49
N CYS A 2 27.60 24.03 14.20
CA CYS A 2 26.69 23.29 13.33
C CYS A 2 25.51 22.86 14.19
N THR A 3 24.35 23.48 14.01
CA THR A 3 23.11 22.95 14.57
C THR A 3 22.75 21.70 13.78
N ASP A 4 23.15 20.55 14.31
CA ASP A 4 22.48 19.28 14.04
C ASP A 4 21.02 19.45 14.41
N ALA A 5 20.20 19.84 13.43
CA ALA A 5 18.76 19.73 13.50
C ALA A 5 18.41 18.23 13.40
N GLY A 6 18.80 17.50 14.45
CA GLY A 6 18.61 16.07 14.59
C GLY A 6 17.13 15.76 14.40
N ILE A 7 16.86 15.01 13.34
CA ILE A 7 15.57 14.35 13.16
C ILE A 7 15.30 13.59 14.46
N ARG A 8 14.27 14.01 15.20
CA ARG A 8 13.87 13.32 16.43
C ARG A 8 13.75 11.82 16.11
N PRO A 9 14.35 10.91 16.89
CA PRO A 9 14.38 9.48 16.58
C PRO A 9 12.98 8.90 16.30
N GLY A 10 11.94 9.45 16.93
CA GLY A 10 10.54 9.08 16.68
C GLY A 10 10.02 9.41 15.27
N THR A 11 10.53 10.43 14.58
CA THR A 11 10.08 10.78 13.22
C THR A 11 10.66 9.81 12.19
N ALA A 12 11.91 9.39 12.35
CA ALA A 12 12.55 8.42 11.48
C ALA A 12 11.85 7.04 11.57
N HIS A 13 11.53 6.61 12.79
CA HIS A 13 10.78 5.37 12.99
C HIS A 13 9.39 5.44 12.34
N ARG A 14 8.64 6.53 12.55
CA ARG A 14 7.31 6.73 11.95
C ARG A 14 7.32 6.72 10.42
N VAL A 15 8.30 7.36 9.77
CA VAL A 15 8.43 7.35 8.31
C VAL A 15 8.70 5.93 7.82
N ARG A 16 9.59 5.19 8.49
CA ARG A 16 9.86 3.79 8.15
C ARG A 16 8.62 2.91 8.31
N THR A 17 7.89 3.05 9.42
CA THR A 17 6.64 2.33 9.65
C THR A 17 5.62 2.62 8.54
N LEU A 18 5.46 3.89 8.15
CA LEU A 18 4.52 4.28 7.09
C LEU A 18 4.91 3.69 5.74
N VAL A 19 6.20 3.72 5.38
CA VAL A 19 6.74 3.09 4.17
C VAL A 19 6.49 1.58 4.21
N SER A 20 6.78 0.92 5.32
CA SER A 20 6.56 -0.52 5.48
C SER A 20 5.09 -0.90 5.34
N ILE A 21 4.17 -0.12 5.92
CA ILE A 21 2.73 -0.36 5.80
C ILE A 21 2.27 -0.18 4.35
N GLN A 22 2.68 0.90 3.68
CA GLN A 22 2.36 1.13 2.27
C GLN A 22 2.85 -0.01 1.38
N LEU A 23 4.10 -0.43 1.54
CA LEU A 23 4.67 -1.53 0.77
C LEU A 23 4.00 -2.87 1.08
N LEU A 24 3.60 -3.12 2.33
CA LEU A 24 2.88 -4.34 2.71
C LEU A 24 1.52 -4.40 2.02
N ILE A 25 0.76 -3.30 2.03
CA ILE A 25 -0.55 -3.23 1.35
C ILE A 25 -0.38 -3.44 -0.15
N VAL A 26 0.58 -2.75 -0.78
CA VAL A 26 0.87 -2.91 -2.21
C VAL A 26 1.28 -4.34 -2.54
N ALA A 27 2.11 -4.98 -1.70
CA ALA A 27 2.52 -6.37 -1.90
C ALA A 27 1.35 -7.35 -1.80
N MET A 28 0.44 -7.14 -0.83
CA MET A 28 -0.78 -7.96 -0.72
C MET A 28 -1.71 -7.77 -1.92
N TYR A 29 -1.85 -6.54 -2.43
CA TYR A 29 -2.64 -6.28 -3.63
C TYR A 29 -1.99 -6.88 -4.89
N ALA A 30 -0.67 -6.79 -5.03
CA ALA A 30 0.05 -7.43 -6.12
C ALA A 30 -0.09 -8.96 -6.07
N TYR A 31 -0.03 -9.54 -4.87
CA TYR A 31 -0.33 -10.96 -4.66
C TYR A 31 -1.76 -11.30 -5.10
N ALA A 32 -2.75 -10.47 -4.75
CA ALA A 32 -4.13 -10.64 -5.17
C ALA A 32 -4.27 -10.68 -6.70
N ALA A 33 -3.64 -9.73 -7.38
CA ALA A 33 -3.63 -9.62 -8.84
C ALA A 33 -2.94 -10.82 -9.51
N VAL A 34 -1.78 -11.24 -8.99
CA VAL A 34 -1.08 -12.42 -9.50
C VAL A 34 -1.95 -13.66 -9.32
N ALA A 35 -2.50 -13.87 -8.12
CA ALA A 35 -3.35 -15.02 -7.84
C ALA A 35 -4.60 -15.03 -8.72
N TYR A 36 -5.23 -13.89 -8.97
CA TYR A 36 -6.34 -13.77 -9.92
C TYR A 36 -5.94 -14.17 -11.35
N LEU A 37 -4.77 -13.70 -11.82
CA LEU A 37 -4.29 -14.03 -13.17
C LEU A 37 -3.81 -15.47 -13.33
N THR A 38 -3.38 -16.12 -12.24
CA THR A 38 -2.82 -17.48 -12.28
C THR A 38 -3.79 -18.57 -11.83
N THR A 39 -4.94 -18.21 -11.26
CA THR A 39 -5.93 -19.17 -10.74
C THR A 39 -7.16 -19.13 -11.61
N ASP A 40 -7.59 -20.28 -12.13
CA ASP A 40 -8.84 -20.38 -12.88
C ASP A 40 -10.03 -20.01 -11.98
N ALA A 41 -10.96 -19.23 -12.53
CA ALA A 41 -12.09 -18.66 -11.79
C ALA A 41 -13.05 -19.72 -11.21
N GLU A 42 -12.99 -20.96 -11.68
CA GLU A 42 -13.83 -22.07 -11.23
C GLU A 42 -13.41 -22.66 -9.87
N TYR A 43 -12.27 -22.25 -9.29
CA TYR A 43 -11.70 -22.87 -8.08
C TYR A 43 -12.06 -22.19 -6.75
N PHE A 44 -12.84 -21.13 -6.73
CA PHE A 44 -13.36 -20.60 -5.47
C PHE A 44 -14.61 -21.39 -5.06
N PRO A 45 -14.54 -22.25 -4.01
CA PRO A 45 -15.74 -22.89 -3.52
C PRO A 45 -16.67 -21.79 -2.99
N GLU A 46 -17.91 -21.77 -3.47
CA GLU A 46 -18.97 -20.78 -3.15
C GLU A 46 -19.21 -20.54 -1.64
N GLN A 47 -18.54 -21.27 -0.75
CA GLN A 47 -18.75 -21.24 0.69
C GLN A 47 -17.57 -20.68 1.51
N SER A 48 -16.36 -20.53 0.95
CA SER A 48 -15.27 -19.82 1.66
C SER A 48 -14.02 -19.61 0.80
N PRO A 49 -13.42 -18.41 0.77
CA PRO A 49 -12.10 -18.20 0.20
C PRO A 49 -11.08 -19.15 0.87
N PRO A 50 -10.23 -19.84 0.09
CA PRO A 50 -9.21 -20.70 0.66
C PRO A 50 -8.24 -19.90 1.56
N GLY A 51 -7.70 -20.53 2.61
CA GLY A 51 -6.89 -19.85 3.63
C GLY A 51 -5.76 -18.95 3.10
N TRP A 52 -5.21 -19.29 1.93
CA TRP A 52 -4.12 -18.55 1.28
C TRP A 52 -4.58 -17.21 0.66
N SER A 53 -5.86 -17.05 0.32
CA SER A 53 -6.37 -15.85 -0.35
C SER A 53 -6.77 -14.73 0.61
N TRP A 54 -6.82 -14.99 1.92
CA TRP A 54 -7.21 -13.98 2.93
C TRP A 54 -6.42 -12.67 2.87
N PRO A 55 -5.08 -12.66 2.68
CA PRO A 55 -4.33 -11.42 2.50
C PRO A 55 -4.79 -10.62 1.27
N ALA A 56 -5.15 -11.32 0.19
CA ALA A 56 -5.69 -10.71 -1.01
C ALA A 56 -7.10 -10.15 -0.78
N VAL A 57 -7.98 -10.92 -0.14
CA VAL A 57 -9.34 -10.47 0.25
C VAL A 57 -9.25 -9.23 1.14
N MET A 58 -8.35 -9.19 2.11
CA MET A 58 -8.17 -8.03 2.98
C MET A 58 -7.65 -6.82 2.20
N ALA A 59 -6.67 -7.00 1.31
CA ALA A 59 -6.12 -5.89 0.51
C ALA A 59 -7.12 -5.32 -0.49
N VAL A 60 -7.92 -6.18 -1.12
CA VAL A 60 -8.89 -5.79 -2.14
C VAL A 60 -10.19 -5.28 -1.51
N GLY A 61 -10.69 -5.95 -0.47
CA GLY A 61 -11.96 -5.64 0.18
C GLY A 61 -11.91 -4.42 1.12
N ILE A 62 -10.86 -4.31 1.94
CA ILE A 62 -10.73 -3.23 2.93
C ILE A 62 -9.47 -2.38 2.77
N GLY A 63 -8.50 -2.81 1.94
CA GLY A 63 -7.18 -2.17 1.81
C GLY A 63 -7.20 -0.77 1.20
N PHE A 64 -8.28 -0.38 0.53
CA PHE A 64 -8.50 0.99 0.04
C PHE A 64 -8.41 2.03 1.18
N LEU A 65 -9.15 1.82 2.27
CA LEU A 65 -9.21 2.77 3.38
C LEU A 65 -7.84 3.00 4.07
N PRO A 66 -7.09 1.97 4.51
CA PRO A 66 -5.77 2.16 5.10
C PRO A 66 -4.76 2.71 4.08
N ALA A 67 -4.87 2.38 2.79
CA ALA A 67 -4.00 2.95 1.75
C ALA A 67 -4.22 4.47 1.59
N VAL A 68 -5.48 4.93 1.53
CA VAL A 68 -5.82 6.36 1.46
C VAL A 68 -5.34 7.10 2.72
N LEU A 69 -5.55 6.53 3.90
CA LEU A 69 -5.06 7.11 5.16
C LEU A 69 -3.52 7.21 5.17
N CYS A 70 -2.82 6.17 4.73
CA CYS A 70 -1.36 6.19 4.63
C CYS A 70 -0.88 7.28 3.65
N LEU A 71 -1.57 7.45 2.52
CA LEU A 71 -1.25 8.47 1.52
C LEU A 71 -1.46 9.89 2.09
N ALA A 72 -2.60 10.12 2.75
CA ALA A 72 -2.93 11.40 3.40
C ALA A 72 -1.89 11.79 4.47
N LEU A 73 -1.38 10.80 5.21
CA LEU A 73 -0.31 11.00 6.19
C LEU A 73 1.09 11.16 5.55
N ALA A 74 1.31 10.67 4.34
CA ALA A 74 2.59 10.75 3.63
C ALA A 74 2.78 12.08 2.89
N LEU A 75 1.73 12.62 2.26
CA LEU A 75 1.75 13.87 1.49
C LEU A 75 2.36 15.07 2.24
N PRO A 76 1.91 15.45 3.45
CA PRO A 76 2.50 16.58 4.18
C PRO A 76 3.96 16.33 4.58
N ARG A 77 4.36 15.05 4.73
CA ARG A 77 5.75 14.68 5.03
C ARG A 77 6.65 14.81 3.80
N LEU A 78 6.15 14.47 2.61
CA LEU A 78 6.85 14.67 1.33
C LEU A 78 7.05 16.15 0.98
N ALA A 79 6.12 17.00 1.40
CA ALA A 79 6.24 18.46 1.27
C ALA A 79 7.23 19.07 2.27
N SER A 80 7.59 18.36 3.34
CA SER A 80 8.44 18.91 4.40
C SER A 80 9.90 19.09 3.94
N PRO A 81 10.46 20.32 4.02
CA PRO A 81 11.85 20.58 3.64
C PRO A 81 12.85 19.84 4.54
N ARG A 82 12.49 19.56 5.79
CA ARG A 82 13.32 18.78 6.72
C ARG A 82 13.49 17.33 6.28
N LEU A 83 12.43 16.73 5.72
CA LEU A 83 12.52 15.35 5.22
C LEU A 83 13.27 15.30 3.89
N ARG A 84 13.12 16.32 3.03
CA ARG A 84 13.87 16.42 1.76
C ARG A 84 15.39 16.48 1.96
N ALA A 85 15.86 17.03 3.08
CA ALA A 85 17.27 17.01 3.44
C ALA A 85 17.82 15.58 3.64
N ASP A 86 16.98 14.64 4.05
CA ASP A 86 17.29 13.21 4.11
C ASP A 86 16.79 12.51 2.83
N ARG A 87 17.58 12.65 1.75
CA ARG A 87 17.21 12.19 0.40
C ARG A 87 16.82 10.71 0.33
N ARG A 88 17.45 9.84 1.14
CA ARG A 88 17.16 8.40 1.16
C ARG A 88 15.76 8.14 1.73
N ARG A 89 15.42 8.73 2.87
CA ARG A 89 14.10 8.56 3.50
C ARG A 89 12.99 9.22 2.70
N TRP A 90 13.26 10.39 2.14
CA TRP A 90 12.32 11.07 1.25
C TRP A 90 12.04 10.24 0.00
N ALA A 91 13.07 9.70 -0.66
CA ALA A 91 12.91 8.85 -1.84
C ALA A 91 12.11 7.57 -1.52
N GLY A 92 12.41 6.90 -0.40
CA GLY A 92 11.67 5.71 0.02
C GLY A 92 10.18 6.01 0.26
N LEU A 93 9.87 7.12 0.93
CA LEU A 93 8.48 7.56 1.13
C LEU A 93 7.80 7.95 -0.18
N ALA A 94 8.52 8.62 -1.10
CA ALA A 94 7.99 9.02 -2.39
C ALA A 94 7.64 7.80 -3.24
N VAL A 95 8.57 6.84 -3.37
CA VAL A 95 8.37 5.58 -4.11
C VAL A 95 7.19 4.80 -3.55
N ALA A 96 7.14 4.58 -2.22
CA ALA A 96 6.05 3.85 -1.59
C ALA A 96 4.70 4.55 -1.77
N SER A 97 4.67 5.89 -1.69
CA SER A 97 3.44 6.66 -1.91
C SER A 97 3.00 6.64 -3.38
N SER A 98 3.93 6.70 -4.32
CA SER A 98 3.63 6.57 -5.76
C SER A 98 3.05 5.19 -6.11
N LEU A 99 3.64 4.11 -5.56
CA LEU A 99 3.12 2.76 -5.74
C LEU A 99 1.72 2.60 -5.13
N THR A 100 1.51 3.16 -3.93
CA THR A 100 0.20 3.15 -3.27
C THR A 100 -0.84 3.92 -4.09
N GLY A 101 -0.47 5.09 -4.64
CA GLY A 101 -1.34 5.87 -5.52
C GLY A 101 -1.68 5.13 -6.82
N LEU A 102 -0.71 4.46 -7.44
CA LEU A 102 -0.93 3.63 -8.62
C LEU A 102 -1.88 2.46 -8.33
N MET A 103 -1.67 1.76 -7.21
CA MET A 103 -2.55 0.70 -6.74
C MET A 103 -4.00 1.19 -6.58
N LEU A 104 -4.20 2.33 -5.92
CA LEU A 104 -5.53 2.94 -5.74
C LEU A 104 -6.17 3.34 -7.07
N LEU A 105 -5.39 3.83 -8.03
CA LEU A 105 -5.86 4.13 -9.37
C LEU A 105 -6.36 2.86 -10.06
N ILE A 106 -5.58 1.77 -10.01
CA ILE A 106 -5.96 0.48 -10.60
C ILE A 106 -7.24 -0.06 -9.94
N MET A 107 -7.35 0.00 -8.62
CA MET A 107 -8.58 -0.40 -7.91
C MET A 107 -9.81 0.38 -8.38
N ALA A 108 -9.64 1.64 -8.79
CA ALA A 108 -10.73 2.46 -9.31
C ALA A 108 -11.04 2.21 -10.80
N THR A 109 -10.24 1.42 -11.52
CA THR A 109 -10.47 1.08 -12.93
C THR A 109 -11.26 -0.22 -13.08
N PRO A 110 -11.98 -0.46 -14.21
CA PRO A 110 -12.78 -1.67 -14.40
C PRO A 110 -12.06 -3.00 -14.08
N PRO A 111 -10.78 -3.22 -14.45
CA PRO A 111 -10.06 -4.42 -14.05
C PRO A 111 -9.90 -4.59 -12.53
N GLY A 112 -9.83 -3.48 -11.79
CA GLY A 112 -9.79 -3.50 -10.32
C GLY A 112 -11.15 -3.88 -9.70
N TRP A 113 -12.25 -3.52 -10.35
CA TRP A 113 -13.59 -3.94 -9.95
C TRP A 113 -13.81 -5.43 -10.21
N GLU A 114 -13.37 -5.95 -11.36
CA GLU A 114 -13.42 -7.38 -11.66
C GLU A 114 -12.61 -8.20 -10.65
N LEU A 115 -11.41 -7.71 -10.28
CA LEU A 115 -10.61 -8.30 -9.22
C LEU A 115 -11.34 -8.29 -7.87
N PHE A 116 -12.00 -7.19 -7.53
CA PHE A 116 -12.78 -7.07 -6.29
C PHE A 116 -13.95 -8.04 -6.27
N ASP A 117 -14.73 -8.07 -7.34
CA ASP A 117 -15.87 -8.98 -7.47
C ASP A 117 -15.37 -10.41 -7.30
N TRP A 118 -14.30 -10.83 -7.98
CA TRP A 118 -13.75 -12.18 -7.86
C TRP A 118 -13.38 -12.63 -6.43
N TYR A 119 -12.96 -11.71 -5.56
CA TYR A 119 -12.60 -12.03 -4.17
C TYR A 119 -13.76 -11.85 -3.17
N VAL A 120 -14.81 -11.12 -3.53
CA VAL A 120 -15.87 -10.68 -2.61
C VAL A 120 -17.26 -11.21 -2.98
N SER A 121 -17.49 -11.59 -4.24
CA SER A 121 -18.71 -12.25 -4.73
C SER A 121 -18.72 -13.72 -4.37
#